data_AF-A0A3B8PW71-F1
#
_entry.id   AF-A0A3B8PW71-F1
#
_cell.length_a   1.000
_cell.length_b   1.000
_cell.length_c   1.000
_cell.angle_alpha   90.00
_cell.angle_beta   90.00
_cell.angle_gamma   90.00
#
_symmetry.space_group_name_H-M   'P 1'
#
loop_
_entity.id
_entity.type
_entity.pdbx_description
1 polymer ?
#
loop_
_entity_poly.entity_id
_entity_poly.type
_entity_poly.pdbx_seq_one_letter_code
_entity_poly.pdbx_strand_id
1 'polypeptide(L)'
;MIDSNKLISKGGLYQIAPGGGITDPVLLEVAGQYQAQIRQKFLAVPAKELAQRFAGEERLLQTIKYDGEGVFIYFEAGKQPFEVFAFNAPSGRVRVGLPALQSFGAHLKALKVKRALFRAELYLPGQINGRRNSVSEVARVSFNGSTTEIAALRLAILDVIMVDGKDLRTTANFETTWDKLKELAGTNTQSPFHCPEGSIVPEREVDGIFKAVTKAGAEGLVLRRPGRLELIKVKPQLSVDGAIIGFVEGEFEGRYGVLSLLTALTYPEKEDSKTWFQVLARVGSGFTDQLREELLQQLAPLKVAAPLAMTDSDGRPVQFIKPQLIAEVEGDDAIVATRLDQENQTQLLAWDGRGWTFTKLAAFPRLTFATYSKLRTDKDVGTGGARITQVVPQAATPPSAIPSPSRSTRVIRREVYKKESKGETMIRKLVVAQTEGDPDAMPFSIFWTDFSAKRKDPLKISTAYAHSSARAEALAQRFIEEGVAKGWEQIASK
;
A
#
# COMPACT_ATOMS: atom_id res chain seq x y z
N MET A 1 20.59 -28.04 -1.33
CA MET A 1 19.43 -27.20 -1.69
C MET A 1 19.28 -26.00 -0.77
N ILE A 2 19.66 -26.09 0.50
CA ILE A 2 19.65 -24.94 1.43
C ILE A 2 21.08 -24.63 1.87
N ASP A 3 21.43 -23.34 1.92
CA ASP A 3 22.65 -22.86 2.56
C ASP A 3 22.41 -22.70 4.07
N SER A 4 22.80 -23.72 4.84
CA SER A 4 22.60 -23.75 6.29
C SER A 4 23.31 -22.62 7.03
N ASN A 5 24.37 -22.03 6.46
CA ASN A 5 25.12 -20.93 7.11
C ASN A 5 24.31 -19.62 7.16
N LYS A 6 23.25 -19.51 6.36
CA LYS A 6 22.37 -18.33 6.35
C LYS A 6 21.14 -18.48 7.25
N LEU A 7 20.95 -19.65 7.86
CA LEU A 7 19.80 -19.93 8.72
C LEU A 7 19.97 -19.29 10.08
N ILE A 8 18.97 -18.49 10.47
CA ILE A 8 18.89 -17.83 11.77
C ILE A 8 17.80 -18.54 12.57
N SER A 9 18.14 -19.05 13.76
CA SER A 9 17.17 -19.65 14.68
C SER A 9 16.21 -18.58 15.23
N LYS A 10 14.92 -18.91 15.29
CA LYS A 10 13.85 -18.03 15.77
C LYS A 10 13.04 -18.61 16.93
N GLY A 11 13.37 -19.83 17.37
CA GLY A 11 12.71 -20.51 18.49
C GLY A 11 12.29 -21.93 18.13
N GLY A 12 12.46 -22.86 19.07
CA GLY A 12 12.25 -24.29 18.80
C GLY A 12 13.11 -24.79 17.64
N LEU A 13 12.49 -25.53 16.71
CA LEU A 13 13.14 -26.03 15.49
C LEU A 13 13.08 -25.03 14.31
N TYR A 14 12.41 -23.88 14.49
CA TYR A 14 12.15 -22.95 13.40
C TYR A 14 13.38 -22.08 13.10
N GLN A 15 13.79 -22.07 11.83
CA GLN A 15 14.88 -21.24 11.33
C GLN A 15 14.49 -20.57 10.01
N ILE A 16 15.06 -19.39 9.76
CA ILE A 16 14.80 -18.59 8.57
C ILE A 16 16.11 -18.03 8.00
N ALA A 17 16.27 -18.07 6.68
CA ALA A 17 17.25 -17.23 5.97
C ALA A 17 16.48 -16.14 5.19
N PRO A 18 16.71 -14.85 5.43
CA PRO A 18 15.92 -13.76 4.86
C PRO A 18 16.05 -13.63 3.33
N GLY A 19 17.11 -14.18 2.73
CA GLY A 19 17.33 -14.21 1.29
C GLY A 19 18.53 -15.07 0.92
N GLY A 20 18.57 -15.54 -0.33
CA GLY A 20 19.67 -16.33 -0.90
C GLY A 20 20.00 -17.62 -0.14
N GLY A 21 19.03 -18.19 0.58
CA GLY A 21 19.19 -19.42 1.33
C GLY A 21 18.92 -20.68 0.51
N ILE A 22 18.31 -20.57 -0.67
CA ILE A 22 18.19 -21.68 -1.64
C ILE A 22 19.43 -21.70 -2.54
N THR A 23 20.11 -22.84 -2.59
CA THR A 23 21.30 -23.08 -3.43
C THR A 23 21.01 -23.79 -4.74
N ASP A 24 19.79 -24.29 -4.92
CA ASP A 24 19.36 -24.95 -6.14
C ASP A 24 18.79 -23.93 -7.14
N PRO A 25 19.49 -23.62 -8.24
CA PRO A 25 19.04 -22.63 -9.20
C PRO A 25 17.83 -23.11 -10.00
N VAL A 26 17.70 -24.42 -10.26
CA VAL A 26 16.59 -24.99 -11.02
C VAL A 26 15.30 -24.88 -10.23
N LEU A 27 15.34 -25.17 -8.93
CA LEU A 27 14.18 -25.01 -8.05
C LEU A 27 13.69 -23.55 -8.01
N LEU A 28 14.62 -22.59 -7.91
CA LEU A 28 14.29 -21.17 -7.92
C LEU A 28 13.74 -20.71 -9.26
N GLU A 29 14.29 -21.21 -10.37
CA GLU A 29 13.83 -20.88 -11.71
C GLU A 29 12.41 -21.41 -11.94
N VAL A 30 12.13 -22.68 -11.65
CA VAL A 30 10.80 -23.29 -11.82
C VAL A 30 9.75 -22.55 -10.98
N ALA A 31 10.06 -22.25 -9.72
CA ALA A 31 9.18 -21.50 -8.84
C ALA A 31 9.00 -20.05 -9.30
N GLY A 32 10.08 -19.40 -9.74
CA GLY A 32 10.07 -18.03 -10.26
C GLY A 32 9.23 -17.88 -11.53
N GLN A 33 9.39 -18.80 -12.48
CA GLN A 33 8.57 -18.85 -13.70
C GLN A 33 7.09 -19.07 -13.38
N TYR A 34 6.77 -20.00 -12.48
CA TYR A 34 5.39 -20.21 -12.03
C TYR A 34 4.82 -18.93 -11.38
N GLN A 35 5.56 -18.27 -10.50
CA GLN A 35 5.12 -17.04 -9.87
C GLN A 35 4.88 -15.91 -10.89
N ALA A 36 5.76 -15.76 -11.88
CA ALA A 36 5.60 -14.77 -12.94
C ALA A 36 4.34 -15.03 -13.77
N GLN A 37 4.12 -16.29 -14.18
CA GLN A 37 2.93 -16.69 -14.94
C GLN A 37 1.64 -16.45 -14.16
N ILE A 38 1.60 -16.80 -12.87
CA ILE A 38 0.41 -16.59 -12.03
C ILE A 38 0.13 -15.10 -11.81
N ARG A 39 1.17 -14.28 -11.60
CA ARG A 39 1.01 -12.83 -11.42
C ARG A 39 0.37 -12.14 -12.62
N GLN A 40 0.75 -12.55 -13.84
CA GLN A 40 0.19 -12.00 -15.08
C GLN A 40 -1.28 -12.39 -15.30
N LYS A 41 -1.75 -13.46 -14.66
CA LYS A 41 -3.11 -13.99 -14.79
C LYS A 41 -4.11 -13.36 -13.81
N PHE A 42 -3.66 -12.59 -12.82
CA PHE A 42 -4.57 -12.04 -11.82
C PHE A 42 -5.38 -10.85 -12.37
N LEU A 43 -6.71 -10.98 -12.30
CA LEU A 43 -7.66 -9.90 -12.53
C LEU A 43 -8.30 -9.50 -11.19
N ALA A 44 -8.25 -8.22 -10.84
CA ALA A 44 -9.04 -7.70 -9.73
C ALA A 44 -10.45 -7.39 -10.21
N VAL A 45 -11.47 -7.91 -9.54
CA VAL A 45 -12.87 -7.57 -9.80
C VAL A 45 -13.46 -6.90 -8.55
N PRO A 46 -13.99 -5.68 -8.67
CA PRO A 46 -14.77 -5.03 -7.62
C PRO A 46 -15.97 -5.86 -7.18
N ALA A 47 -16.26 -5.91 -5.88
CA ALA A 47 -17.39 -6.65 -5.34
C ALA A 47 -18.74 -6.25 -5.98
N LYS A 48 -18.92 -4.95 -6.28
CA LYS A 48 -20.13 -4.41 -6.93
C LYS A 48 -20.39 -4.98 -8.32
N GLU A 49 -19.37 -5.48 -9.00
CA GLU A 49 -19.48 -6.02 -10.35
C GLU A 49 -19.81 -7.52 -10.36
N LEU A 50 -19.81 -8.19 -9.19
CA LEU A 50 -20.04 -9.64 -9.10
C LEU A 50 -21.39 -10.04 -9.71
N ALA A 51 -22.47 -9.39 -9.28
CA ALA A 51 -23.83 -9.73 -9.73
C ALA A 51 -24.01 -9.57 -11.25
N GLN A 52 -23.28 -8.65 -11.88
CA GLN A 52 -23.33 -8.43 -13.33
C GLN A 52 -22.39 -9.38 -14.09
N ARG A 53 -21.15 -9.57 -13.61
CA ARG A 53 -20.11 -10.35 -14.29
C ARG A 53 -20.21 -11.87 -14.09
N PHE A 54 -20.93 -12.30 -13.07
CA PHE A 54 -21.09 -13.70 -12.65
C PHE A 54 -22.57 -14.02 -12.46
N ALA A 55 -23.39 -13.79 -13.48
CA ALA A 55 -24.82 -14.09 -13.46
C ALA A 55 -25.17 -15.44 -14.13
N GLY A 56 -24.18 -16.13 -14.70
CA GLY A 56 -24.38 -17.30 -15.55
C GLY A 56 -24.48 -18.64 -14.81
N GLU A 57 -24.68 -19.69 -15.61
CA GLU A 57 -24.69 -21.10 -15.19
C GLU A 57 -23.30 -21.77 -15.30
N GLU A 58 -22.30 -21.08 -15.86
CA GLU A 58 -20.95 -21.62 -15.99
C GLU A 58 -20.41 -21.98 -14.61
N ARG A 59 -19.83 -23.18 -14.47
CA ARG A 59 -19.27 -23.63 -13.19
C ARG A 59 -17.87 -23.07 -13.04
N LEU A 60 -17.53 -22.56 -11.85
CA LEU A 60 -16.19 -22.10 -11.52
C LEU A 60 -15.78 -22.61 -10.15
N LEU A 61 -14.47 -22.69 -9.91
CA LEU A 61 -13.93 -22.92 -8.58
C LEU A 61 -13.85 -21.59 -7.85
N GLN A 62 -14.51 -21.49 -6.70
CA GLN A 62 -14.32 -20.39 -5.75
C GLN A 62 -13.55 -20.91 -4.53
N THR A 63 -12.54 -20.17 -4.09
CA THR A 63 -11.83 -20.43 -2.84
C THR A 63 -11.70 -19.17 -1.99
N ILE A 64 -11.61 -19.33 -0.68
CA ILE A 64 -11.29 -18.24 0.25
C ILE A 64 -9.92 -17.68 -0.08
N LYS A 65 -9.84 -16.35 -0.11
CA LYS A 65 -8.57 -15.63 -0.17
C LYS A 65 -7.97 -15.55 1.24
N TYR A 66 -6.86 -16.24 1.45
CA TYR A 66 -6.07 -16.13 2.68
C TYR A 66 -5.19 -14.88 2.64
N ASP A 67 -5.11 -14.19 3.78
CA ASP A 67 -4.29 -12.99 3.98
C ASP A 67 -2.99 -13.37 4.68
N GLY A 68 -1.97 -13.64 3.89
CA GLY A 68 -0.71 -14.12 4.39
C GLY A 68 0.45 -13.87 3.44
N GLU A 69 1.48 -14.68 3.61
CA GLU A 69 2.63 -14.67 2.74
C GLU A 69 2.59 -15.82 1.75
N GLY A 70 2.64 -15.49 0.47
CA GLY A 70 2.81 -16.47 -0.58
C GLY A 70 4.19 -17.15 -0.56
N VAL A 71 4.22 -18.44 -0.23
CA VAL A 71 5.41 -19.31 -0.26
C VAL A 71 5.28 -20.48 -1.25
N PHE A 72 6.40 -21.04 -1.64
CA PHE A 72 6.51 -22.38 -2.22
C PHE A 72 6.88 -23.36 -1.12
N ILE A 73 6.49 -24.62 -1.29
CA ILE A 73 6.91 -25.71 -0.40
C ILE A 73 7.55 -26.79 -1.25
N TYR A 74 8.78 -27.15 -0.92
CA TYR A 74 9.45 -28.31 -1.49
C TYR A 74 9.52 -29.42 -0.45
N PHE A 75 9.26 -30.64 -0.89
CA PHE A 75 9.37 -31.85 -0.09
C PHE A 75 10.15 -32.92 -0.86
N GLU A 76 11.04 -33.63 -0.19
CA GLU A 76 11.76 -34.82 -0.69
C GLU A 76 12.01 -35.80 0.46
N ALA A 77 11.40 -36.98 0.38
CA ALA A 77 11.48 -38.00 1.42
C ALA A 77 12.93 -38.47 1.63
N GLY A 78 13.36 -38.55 2.89
CA GLY A 78 14.72 -38.94 3.27
C GLY A 78 15.79 -37.87 3.04
N LYS A 79 15.44 -36.70 2.49
CA LYS A 79 16.42 -35.64 2.22
C LYS A 79 16.97 -35.02 3.51
N GLN A 80 18.29 -34.93 3.57
CA GLN A 80 19.01 -34.27 4.66
C GLN A 80 19.55 -32.89 4.23
N PRO A 81 19.69 -31.93 5.15
CA PRO A 81 19.25 -31.97 6.56
C PRO A 81 17.74 -31.70 6.74
N PHE A 82 17.04 -31.29 5.68
CA PHE A 82 15.62 -30.94 5.72
C PHE A 82 14.85 -31.66 4.62
N GLU A 83 13.88 -32.50 5.02
CA GLU A 83 12.96 -33.18 4.09
C GLU A 83 11.91 -32.24 3.50
N VAL A 84 11.55 -31.18 4.24
CA VAL A 84 10.52 -30.22 3.88
C VAL A 84 10.93 -28.80 4.25
N PHE A 85 10.71 -27.85 3.36
CA PHE A 85 10.97 -26.44 3.61
C PHE A 85 10.06 -25.55 2.77
N ALA A 86 9.77 -24.35 3.28
CA ALA A 86 9.10 -23.31 2.53
C ALA A 86 10.10 -22.28 2.01
N PHE A 87 9.87 -21.72 0.83
CA PHE A 87 10.76 -20.72 0.24
C PHE A 87 10.03 -19.70 -0.63
N ASN A 88 10.67 -18.59 -0.95
CA ASN A 88 10.16 -17.60 -1.89
C ASN A 88 11.11 -17.46 -3.09
N ALA A 89 10.53 -17.28 -4.27
CA ALA A 89 11.26 -16.96 -5.50
C ALA A 89 10.94 -15.52 -5.96
N PRO A 90 11.92 -14.78 -6.54
CA PRO A 90 13.31 -15.18 -6.77
C PRO A 90 14.24 -14.93 -5.55
N SER A 91 13.73 -14.39 -4.44
CA SER A 91 14.58 -13.93 -3.33
C SER A 91 15.40 -15.03 -2.65
N GLY A 92 14.99 -16.30 -2.77
CA GLY A 92 15.62 -17.42 -2.10
C GLY A 92 15.48 -17.37 -0.58
N ARG A 93 14.54 -16.58 -0.05
CA ARG A 93 14.16 -16.65 1.36
C ARG A 93 13.67 -18.07 1.65
N VAL A 94 14.11 -18.67 2.75
CA VAL A 94 13.75 -20.05 3.12
C VAL A 94 13.42 -20.15 4.60
N ARG A 95 12.47 -21.03 4.92
CA ARG A 95 11.97 -21.36 6.24
C ARG A 95 11.97 -22.87 6.43
N VAL A 96 12.56 -23.32 7.53
CA VAL A 96 12.64 -24.73 7.94
C VAL A 96 12.12 -24.90 9.36
N GLY A 97 11.65 -26.09 9.70
CA GLY A 97 11.26 -26.43 11.08
C GLY A 97 9.98 -25.75 11.61
N LEU A 98 9.15 -25.18 10.74
CA LEU A 98 7.78 -24.77 11.12
C LEU A 98 6.93 -26.01 11.45
N PRO A 99 6.17 -26.02 12.56
CA PRO A 99 5.30 -27.15 12.90
C PRO A 99 4.30 -27.53 11.81
N ALA A 100 3.73 -26.54 11.11
CA ALA A 100 2.86 -26.77 9.96
C ALA A 100 3.57 -27.47 8.79
N LEU A 101 4.83 -27.10 8.49
CA LEU A 101 5.63 -27.75 7.46
C LEU A 101 5.97 -29.19 7.84
N GLN A 102 6.35 -29.42 9.09
CA GLN A 102 6.67 -30.76 9.58
C GLN A 102 5.45 -31.68 9.51
N SER A 103 4.29 -31.18 9.92
CA SER A 103 3.02 -31.90 9.83
C SER A 103 2.67 -32.25 8.38
N PHE A 104 2.86 -31.30 7.45
CA PHE A 104 2.61 -31.53 6.03
C PHE A 104 3.59 -32.54 5.42
N GLY A 105 4.88 -32.43 5.73
CA GLY A 105 5.89 -33.41 5.29
C GLY A 105 5.61 -34.83 5.81
N ALA A 106 5.17 -34.97 7.07
CA ALA A 106 4.75 -36.25 7.62
C ALA A 106 3.52 -36.83 6.90
N HIS A 107 2.55 -35.98 6.59
CA HIS A 107 1.37 -36.36 5.82
C HIS A 107 1.71 -36.85 4.41
N LEU A 108 2.57 -36.12 3.67
CA LEU A 108 3.04 -36.53 2.34
C LEU A 108 3.80 -37.86 2.37
N LYS A 109 4.61 -38.11 3.41
CA LYS A 109 5.26 -39.40 3.63
C LYS A 109 4.25 -40.53 3.84
N ALA A 110 3.20 -40.30 4.62
CA ALA A 110 2.12 -41.28 4.81
C ALA A 110 1.41 -41.60 3.49
N LEU A 111 1.28 -40.62 2.60
CA LEU A 111 0.77 -40.79 1.22
C LEU A 111 1.80 -41.38 0.25
N LYS A 112 3.00 -41.75 0.71
CA LYS A 112 4.11 -42.31 -0.08
C LYS A 112 4.61 -41.41 -1.22
N VAL A 113 4.41 -40.10 -1.10
CA VAL A 113 5.03 -39.11 -2.00
C VAL A 113 6.54 -39.14 -1.78
N LYS A 114 7.33 -39.17 -2.85
CA LYS A 114 8.80 -39.16 -2.79
C LYS A 114 9.36 -37.75 -2.91
N ARG A 115 8.80 -36.94 -3.81
CA ARG A 115 9.16 -35.53 -3.98
C ARG A 115 7.99 -34.71 -4.48
N ALA A 116 7.87 -33.47 -4.05
CA ALA A 116 6.81 -32.59 -4.52
C ALA A 116 7.15 -31.10 -4.38
N LEU A 117 6.52 -30.29 -5.23
CA LEU A 117 6.57 -28.83 -5.19
C LEU A 117 5.15 -28.27 -5.19
N PHE A 118 4.85 -27.43 -4.21
CA PHE A 118 3.54 -26.81 -4.02
C PHE A 118 3.64 -25.28 -3.97
N ARG A 119 2.53 -24.62 -4.29
CA ARG A 119 2.28 -23.22 -3.93
C ARG A 119 1.39 -23.19 -2.70
N ALA A 120 1.72 -22.39 -1.69
CA ALA A 120 0.94 -22.30 -0.45
C ALA A 120 0.92 -20.89 0.15
N GLU A 121 -0.17 -20.51 0.82
CA GLU A 121 -0.19 -19.31 1.64
C GLU A 121 0.19 -19.67 3.08
N LEU A 122 1.24 -19.04 3.61
CA LEU A 122 1.56 -19.07 5.03
C LEU A 122 0.73 -17.97 5.70
N TYR A 123 -0.18 -18.34 6.58
CA TYR A 123 -1.09 -17.39 7.22
C TYR A 123 -1.17 -17.61 8.74
N LEU A 124 -1.66 -16.59 9.45
CA LEU A 124 -1.91 -16.65 10.89
C LEU A 124 -3.43 -16.61 11.11
N PRO A 125 -4.06 -17.68 11.65
CA PRO A 125 -5.49 -17.67 11.92
C PRO A 125 -5.85 -16.68 13.03
N GLY A 126 -7.14 -16.33 13.12
CA GLY A 126 -7.67 -15.47 14.17
C GLY A 126 -7.66 -13.97 13.86
N GLN A 127 -7.96 -13.18 14.88
CA GLN A 127 -8.12 -11.73 14.80
C GLN A 127 -7.39 -11.04 15.96
N ILE A 128 -6.90 -9.83 15.72
CA ILE A 128 -6.36 -8.92 16.72
C ILE A 128 -7.22 -7.65 16.67
N ASN A 129 -7.80 -7.26 17.80
CA ASN A 129 -8.67 -6.07 17.93
C ASN A 129 -9.83 -6.06 16.91
N GLY A 130 -10.46 -7.22 16.68
CA GLY A 130 -11.55 -7.38 15.71
C GLY A 130 -11.12 -7.33 14.24
N ARG A 131 -9.82 -7.19 13.95
CA ARG A 131 -9.25 -7.23 12.60
C ARG A 131 -8.60 -8.58 12.34
N ARG A 132 -8.84 -9.15 11.15
CA ARG A 132 -8.11 -10.34 10.70
C ARG A 132 -6.59 -10.10 10.73
N ASN A 133 -5.84 -11.13 11.13
CA ASN A 133 -4.40 -11.14 10.97
C ASN A 133 -4.02 -11.00 9.49
N SER A 134 -3.16 -10.03 9.18
CA SER A 134 -2.71 -9.74 7.81
C SER A 134 -1.32 -10.30 7.53
N VAL A 135 -0.86 -10.22 6.28
CA VAL A 135 0.54 -10.52 5.92
C VAL A 135 1.59 -9.84 6.83
N SER A 136 1.30 -8.64 7.33
CA SER A 136 2.17 -7.94 8.30
C SER A 136 2.34 -8.71 9.61
N GLU A 137 1.29 -9.37 10.11
CA GLU A 137 1.36 -10.21 11.30
C GLU A 137 2.12 -11.49 11.02
N VAL A 138 1.93 -12.10 9.84
CA VAL A 138 2.73 -13.25 9.39
C VAL A 138 4.21 -12.89 9.36
N ALA A 139 4.56 -11.71 8.83
CA ALA A 139 5.93 -11.23 8.81
C ALA A 139 6.46 -10.99 10.23
N ARG A 140 5.71 -10.30 11.10
CA ARG A 140 6.08 -10.08 12.51
C ARG A 140 6.37 -11.40 13.22
N VAL A 141 5.45 -12.36 13.14
CA VAL A 141 5.60 -13.69 13.76
C VAL A 141 6.77 -14.46 13.15
N SER A 142 6.94 -14.41 11.83
CA SER A 142 8.05 -15.09 11.13
C SER A 142 9.43 -14.63 11.58
N PHE A 143 9.60 -13.36 11.96
CA PHE A 143 10.91 -12.78 12.29
C PHE A 143 11.15 -12.59 13.79
N ASN A 144 10.09 -12.32 14.55
CA ASN A 144 10.15 -11.89 15.95
C ASN A 144 9.08 -12.55 16.84
N GLY A 145 8.36 -13.55 16.34
CA GLY A 145 7.33 -14.25 17.11
C GLY A 145 7.90 -15.17 18.18
N SER A 146 7.15 -15.37 19.25
CA SER A 146 7.42 -16.43 20.24
C SER A 146 7.19 -17.82 19.64
N THR A 147 7.73 -18.87 20.28
CA THR A 147 7.51 -20.27 19.87
C THR A 147 6.03 -20.61 19.72
N THR A 148 5.18 -20.11 20.61
CA THR A 148 3.72 -20.30 20.57
C THR A 148 3.09 -19.64 19.35
N GLU A 149 3.46 -18.39 19.04
CA GLU A 149 2.96 -17.69 17.85
C GLU A 149 3.44 -18.35 16.55
N ILE A 150 4.70 -18.80 16.51
CA ILE A 150 5.25 -19.55 15.37
C ILE A 150 4.48 -20.86 15.16
N ALA A 151 4.12 -21.57 16.24
CA ALA A 151 3.32 -22.79 16.17
C ALA A 151 1.86 -22.56 15.72
N ALA A 152 1.36 -21.34 15.85
CA ALA A 152 0.03 -20.95 15.39
C ALA A 152 -0.03 -20.70 13.87
N LEU A 153 1.10 -20.52 13.18
CA LEU A 153 1.12 -20.37 11.73
C LEU A 153 0.57 -21.62 11.02
N ARG A 154 -0.17 -21.40 9.94
CA ARG A 154 -0.87 -22.42 9.15
C ARG A 154 -0.53 -22.30 7.67
N LEU A 155 -0.75 -23.39 6.92
CA LEU A 155 -0.50 -23.48 5.49
C LEU A 155 -1.78 -23.78 4.71
N ALA A 156 -2.23 -22.85 3.86
CA ALA A 156 -3.25 -23.12 2.85
C ALA A 156 -2.54 -23.52 1.54
N ILE A 157 -2.59 -24.79 1.14
CA ILE A 157 -1.91 -25.29 -0.06
C ILE A 157 -2.73 -24.90 -1.30
N LEU A 158 -2.28 -23.90 -2.07
CA LEU A 158 -3.05 -23.24 -3.13
C LEU A 158 -2.98 -23.96 -4.49
N ASP A 159 -1.91 -24.69 -4.73
CA ASP A 159 -1.68 -25.39 -6.00
C ASP A 159 -0.62 -26.49 -5.88
N VAL A 160 -0.66 -27.44 -6.81
CA VAL A 160 0.31 -28.53 -6.93
C VAL A 160 1.10 -28.35 -8.23
N ILE A 161 2.41 -28.12 -8.12
CA ILE A 161 3.27 -27.84 -9.28
C ILE A 161 3.90 -29.13 -9.80
N MET A 162 4.41 -29.97 -8.89
CA MET A 162 5.07 -31.22 -9.25
C MET A 162 4.84 -32.26 -8.16
N VAL A 163 4.64 -33.52 -8.57
CA VAL A 163 4.64 -34.69 -7.70
C VAL A 163 5.44 -35.81 -8.35
N ASP A 164 6.38 -36.37 -7.61
CA ASP A 164 7.27 -37.46 -8.01
C ASP A 164 8.04 -37.25 -9.33
N GLY A 165 8.27 -35.98 -9.67
CA GLY A 165 8.95 -35.54 -10.89
C GLY A 165 8.03 -35.31 -12.09
N LYS A 166 6.72 -35.57 -11.95
CA LYS A 166 5.73 -35.21 -12.94
C LYS A 166 5.29 -33.77 -12.71
N ASP A 167 5.51 -32.93 -13.71
CA ASP A 167 4.96 -31.57 -13.75
C ASP A 167 3.44 -31.63 -13.95
N LEU A 168 2.70 -31.04 -13.02
CA LEU A 168 1.22 -31.02 -13.04
C LEU A 168 0.66 -29.71 -13.63
N ARG A 169 1.52 -28.76 -14.01
CA ARG A 169 1.11 -27.49 -14.63
C ARG A 169 0.55 -27.66 -16.05
N THR A 170 0.96 -28.73 -16.74
CA THR A 170 0.74 -28.91 -18.19
C THR A 170 -0.48 -29.76 -18.55
N THR A 171 -1.09 -30.45 -17.59
CA THR A 171 -1.97 -31.60 -17.87
C THR A 171 -3.35 -31.56 -17.20
N ALA A 172 -3.67 -30.53 -16.41
CA ALA A 172 -4.85 -30.56 -15.56
C ALA A 172 -5.86 -29.43 -15.85
N ASN A 173 -7.12 -29.84 -16.10
CA ASN A 173 -8.30 -29.02 -15.83
C ASN A 173 -8.26 -28.62 -14.34
N PHE A 174 -8.65 -27.41 -13.98
CA PHE A 174 -8.68 -26.94 -12.59
C PHE A 174 -9.41 -27.89 -11.64
N GLU A 175 -10.42 -28.63 -12.10
CA GLU A 175 -11.14 -29.63 -11.30
C GLU A 175 -10.24 -30.79 -10.89
N THR A 176 -9.42 -31.31 -11.80
CA THR A 176 -8.50 -32.42 -11.47
C THR A 176 -7.36 -31.94 -10.58
N THR A 177 -6.87 -30.72 -10.79
CA THR A 177 -5.93 -30.08 -9.85
C THR A 177 -6.57 -29.91 -8.48
N TRP A 178 -7.83 -29.50 -8.42
CA TRP A 178 -8.58 -29.30 -7.18
C TRP A 178 -8.79 -30.60 -6.41
N ASP A 179 -9.16 -31.68 -7.09
CA ASP A 179 -9.29 -33.00 -6.49
C ASP A 179 -7.94 -33.52 -5.99
N LYS A 180 -6.88 -33.34 -6.78
CA LYS A 180 -5.51 -33.72 -6.36
C LYS A 180 -5.05 -32.91 -5.15
N LEU A 181 -5.41 -31.64 -5.09
CA LEU A 181 -5.08 -30.77 -3.95
C LEU A 181 -5.80 -31.21 -2.68
N LYS A 182 -7.08 -31.59 -2.77
CA LYS A 182 -7.83 -32.18 -1.64
C LYS A 182 -7.21 -33.50 -1.17
N GLU A 183 -6.78 -34.35 -2.10
CA GLU A 183 -6.10 -35.61 -1.78
C GLU A 183 -4.78 -35.37 -1.04
N LEU A 184 -3.96 -34.44 -1.51
CA LEU A 184 -2.59 -34.22 -0.99
C LEU A 184 -2.53 -33.34 0.25
N ALA A 185 -3.48 -32.42 0.44
CA ALA A 185 -3.45 -31.44 1.52
C ALA A 185 -4.57 -31.64 2.55
N GLY A 186 -5.60 -32.45 2.25
CA GLY A 186 -6.79 -32.61 3.10
C GLY A 186 -7.69 -31.36 3.14
N THR A 187 -8.88 -31.50 3.70
CA THR A 187 -9.90 -30.42 3.73
C THR A 187 -10.22 -29.91 5.13
N ASN A 188 -9.59 -30.46 6.18
CA ASN A 188 -9.81 -30.03 7.55
C ASN A 188 -9.08 -28.70 7.83
N THR A 189 -9.82 -27.60 7.91
CA THR A 189 -9.29 -26.25 8.10
C THR A 189 -8.69 -25.99 9.48
N GLN A 190 -8.96 -26.86 10.45
CA GLN A 190 -8.34 -26.83 11.77
C GLN A 190 -6.93 -27.46 11.78
N SER A 191 -6.56 -28.16 10.71
CA SER A 191 -5.24 -28.76 10.55
C SER A 191 -4.15 -27.69 10.39
N PRO A 192 -2.90 -27.95 10.83
CA PRO A 192 -1.75 -27.09 10.56
C PRO A 192 -1.54 -26.74 9.08
N PHE A 193 -2.02 -27.59 8.18
CA PHE A 193 -2.04 -27.41 6.75
C PHE A 193 -3.36 -27.93 6.16
N HIS A 194 -3.85 -27.33 5.09
CA HIS A 194 -5.08 -27.77 4.42
C HIS A 194 -5.16 -27.25 2.98
N CYS A 195 -6.00 -27.88 2.17
CA CYS A 195 -6.53 -27.29 0.94
C CYS A 195 -7.40 -26.06 1.29
N PRO A 196 -7.36 -24.97 0.51
CA PRO A 196 -8.22 -23.81 0.69
C PRO A 196 -9.69 -24.19 0.90
N GLU A 197 -10.41 -23.42 1.68
CA GLU A 197 -11.87 -23.55 1.73
C GLU A 197 -12.45 -23.09 0.40
N GLY A 198 -13.32 -23.91 -0.19
CA GLY A 198 -13.84 -23.63 -1.50
C GLY A 198 -14.65 -24.77 -2.10
N SER A 199 -15.30 -24.49 -3.22
CA SER A 199 -16.12 -25.45 -3.96
C SER A 199 -16.31 -25.02 -5.40
N ILE A 200 -16.77 -25.95 -6.23
CA ILE A 200 -17.14 -25.68 -7.61
C ILE A 200 -18.63 -25.35 -7.65
N VAL A 201 -18.96 -24.12 -8.01
CA VAL A 201 -20.32 -23.56 -7.97
C VAL A 201 -20.68 -22.89 -9.31
N PRO A 202 -21.96 -22.77 -9.66
CA PRO A 202 -22.39 -21.88 -10.74
C PRO A 202 -22.02 -20.43 -10.46
N GLU A 203 -21.74 -19.64 -11.49
CA GLU A 203 -21.34 -18.23 -11.33
C GLU A 203 -22.35 -17.41 -10.52
N ARG A 204 -23.66 -17.62 -10.75
CA ARG A 204 -24.72 -16.90 -10.05
C ARG A 204 -24.68 -17.00 -8.52
N GLU A 205 -24.01 -18.01 -7.97
CA GLU A 205 -23.89 -18.19 -6.51
C GLU A 205 -22.74 -17.37 -5.90
N VAL A 206 -21.80 -16.88 -6.72
CA VAL A 206 -20.57 -16.23 -6.25
C VAL A 206 -20.82 -14.99 -5.40
N ASP A 207 -21.79 -14.14 -5.78
CA ASP A 207 -22.11 -12.92 -5.02
C ASP A 207 -22.61 -13.26 -3.60
N GLY A 208 -23.48 -14.26 -3.47
CA GLY A 208 -23.97 -14.74 -2.18
C GLY A 208 -22.87 -15.32 -1.31
N ILE A 209 -22.00 -16.15 -1.91
CA ILE A 209 -20.85 -16.75 -1.21
C ILE A 209 -19.87 -15.67 -0.76
N PHE A 210 -19.55 -14.71 -1.63
CA PHE A 210 -18.67 -13.59 -1.32
C PHE A 210 -19.15 -12.79 -0.11
N LYS A 211 -20.45 -12.45 -0.06
CA LYS A 211 -21.07 -11.77 1.08
C LYS A 211 -20.99 -12.60 2.36
N ALA A 212 -21.21 -13.90 2.28
CA ALA A 212 -21.15 -14.80 3.44
C ALA A 212 -19.72 -14.90 4.01
N VAL A 213 -18.71 -15.13 3.17
CA VAL A 213 -17.32 -15.30 3.64
C VAL A 213 -16.72 -13.99 4.16
N THR A 214 -17.03 -12.84 3.53
CA THR A 214 -16.55 -11.53 4.01
C THR A 214 -17.22 -11.12 5.31
N LYS A 215 -18.53 -11.43 5.49
CA LYS A 215 -19.21 -11.27 6.78
C LYS A 215 -18.59 -12.13 7.88
N ALA A 216 -18.06 -13.31 7.54
CA ALA A 216 -17.29 -14.16 8.44
C ALA A 216 -15.83 -13.71 8.65
N GLY A 217 -15.41 -12.59 8.05
CA GLY A 217 -14.08 -11.99 8.24
C GLY A 217 -13.00 -12.43 7.24
N ALA A 218 -13.35 -13.23 6.23
CA ALA A 218 -12.42 -13.60 5.15
C ALA A 218 -12.00 -12.36 4.32
N GLU A 219 -10.82 -12.41 3.69
CA GLU A 219 -10.33 -11.30 2.85
C GLU A 219 -11.15 -11.15 1.57
N GLY A 220 -11.78 -12.23 1.12
CA GLY A 220 -12.53 -12.28 -0.12
C GLY A 220 -12.39 -13.64 -0.77
N LEU A 221 -12.48 -13.66 -2.11
CA LEU A 221 -12.44 -14.88 -2.90
C LEU A 221 -11.34 -14.83 -3.97
N VAL A 222 -10.89 -16.02 -4.36
CA VAL A 222 -10.17 -16.29 -5.60
C VAL A 222 -11.04 -17.21 -6.46
N LEU A 223 -11.35 -16.79 -7.68
CA LEU A 223 -12.19 -17.52 -8.62
C LEU A 223 -11.34 -18.03 -9.78
N ARG A 224 -11.60 -19.26 -10.23
CA ARG A 224 -10.98 -19.88 -11.41
C ARG A 224 -12.06 -20.44 -12.32
N ARG A 225 -12.10 -19.99 -13.57
CA ARG A 225 -13.03 -20.47 -14.60
C ARG A 225 -12.43 -21.64 -15.40
N PRO A 226 -13.25 -22.59 -15.86
CA PRO A 226 -12.85 -23.63 -16.81
C PRO A 226 -12.26 -23.02 -18.08
N GLY A 227 -11.16 -23.60 -18.59
CA GLY A 227 -10.59 -23.22 -19.89
C GLY A 227 -10.03 -21.80 -19.97
N ARG A 228 -10.06 -21.02 -18.89
CA ARG A 228 -9.51 -19.67 -18.83
C ARG A 228 -8.28 -19.62 -17.94
N LEU A 229 -7.28 -18.86 -18.38
CA LEU A 229 -6.05 -18.69 -17.64
C LEU A 229 -6.18 -17.68 -16.49
N GLU A 230 -7.22 -16.84 -16.52
CA GLU A 230 -7.44 -15.77 -15.53
C GLU A 230 -7.73 -16.30 -14.13
N LEU A 231 -7.09 -15.70 -13.13
CA LEU A 231 -7.37 -15.86 -11.71
C LEU A 231 -8.04 -14.59 -11.23
N ILE A 232 -9.29 -14.67 -10.80
CA ILE A 232 -10.04 -13.48 -10.42
C ILE A 232 -9.99 -13.33 -8.90
N LYS A 233 -9.41 -12.23 -8.41
CA LYS A 233 -9.43 -11.89 -6.99
C LYS A 233 -10.57 -10.91 -6.74
N VAL A 234 -11.40 -11.22 -5.76
CA VAL A 234 -12.53 -10.38 -5.35
C VAL A 234 -12.36 -10.05 -3.88
N LYS A 235 -12.35 -8.75 -3.57
CA LYS A 235 -12.18 -8.24 -2.21
C LYS A 235 -13.32 -7.26 -1.89
N PRO A 236 -13.69 -7.12 -0.60
CA PRO A 236 -14.58 -6.05 -0.21
C PRO A 236 -13.89 -4.72 -0.51
N GLN A 237 -14.65 -3.77 -1.06
CA GLN A 237 -14.20 -2.39 -1.19
C GLN A 237 -14.83 -1.58 -0.07
N LEU A 238 -14.02 -0.74 0.56
CA LEU A 238 -14.51 0.33 1.42
C LEU A 238 -14.90 1.51 0.53
N SER A 239 -16.16 1.91 0.60
CA SER A 239 -16.64 3.15 0.00
C SER A 239 -16.77 4.20 1.11
N VAL A 240 -16.10 5.33 0.90
CA VAL A 240 -16.04 6.43 1.87
C VAL A 240 -16.35 7.73 1.15
N ASP A 241 -17.36 8.45 1.63
CA ASP A 241 -17.70 9.77 1.10
C ASP A 241 -16.81 10.84 1.75
N GLY A 242 -15.94 11.45 0.94
CA GLY A 242 -14.98 12.46 1.36
C GLY A 242 -15.29 13.83 0.78
N ALA A 243 -15.21 14.88 1.61
CA ALA A 243 -15.30 16.26 1.14
C ALA A 243 -14.06 16.59 0.31
N ILE A 244 -14.25 17.18 -0.87
CA ILE A 244 -13.15 17.67 -1.70
C ILE A 244 -12.67 18.99 -1.11
N ILE A 245 -11.43 19.01 -0.64
CA ILE A 245 -10.82 20.18 0.01
C ILE A 245 -9.68 20.79 -0.81
N GLY A 246 -9.26 20.11 -1.88
CA GLY A 246 -8.32 20.62 -2.86
C GLY A 246 -8.15 19.70 -4.05
N PHE A 247 -7.36 20.13 -5.03
CA PHE A 247 -7.06 19.38 -6.24
C PHE A 247 -5.70 19.77 -6.82
N VAL A 248 -5.18 18.93 -7.70
CA VAL A 248 -4.02 19.23 -8.54
C VAL A 248 -4.50 19.29 -9.98
N GLU A 249 -4.11 20.32 -10.70
CA GLU A 249 -4.39 20.52 -12.12
C GLU A 249 -3.10 20.41 -12.94
N GLY A 250 -3.22 20.00 -14.20
CA GLY A 250 -2.09 19.89 -15.11
C GLY A 250 -2.46 19.25 -16.43
N GLU A 251 -1.43 19.07 -17.27
CA GLU A 251 -1.58 18.42 -18.57
C GLU A 251 -1.68 16.90 -18.44
N PHE A 252 -2.56 16.29 -19.21
CA PHE A 252 -2.71 14.84 -19.38
C PHE A 252 -3.14 14.54 -20.82
N GLU A 253 -2.47 13.62 -21.50
CA GLU A 253 -2.82 13.20 -22.87
C GLU A 253 -3.11 14.35 -23.88
N GLY A 254 -2.37 15.45 -23.78
CA GLY A 254 -2.55 16.64 -24.64
C GLY A 254 -3.72 17.55 -24.26
N ARG A 255 -4.34 17.32 -23.10
CA ARG A 255 -5.44 18.08 -22.51
C ARG A 255 -5.04 18.66 -21.17
N TYR A 256 -5.86 19.54 -20.60
CA TYR A 256 -5.61 20.16 -19.30
C TYR A 256 -6.81 20.00 -18.37
N GLY A 257 -6.58 19.57 -17.12
CA GLY A 257 -7.66 19.26 -16.19
C GLY A 257 -7.15 18.77 -14.84
N VAL A 258 -8.05 18.19 -14.04
CA VAL A 258 -7.71 17.64 -12.72
C VAL A 258 -6.87 16.38 -12.86
N LEU A 259 -5.71 16.36 -12.22
CA LEU A 259 -4.84 15.18 -12.10
C LEU A 259 -5.18 14.36 -10.86
N SER A 260 -5.48 15.02 -9.73
CA SER A 260 -5.90 14.36 -8.50
C SER A 260 -6.75 15.25 -7.61
N LEU A 261 -7.57 14.65 -6.75
CA LEU A 261 -8.34 15.32 -5.70
C LEU A 261 -7.73 15.03 -4.33
N LEU A 262 -7.75 16.02 -3.45
CA LEU A 262 -7.50 15.89 -2.02
C LEU A 262 -8.84 15.84 -1.28
N THR A 263 -9.07 14.74 -0.56
CA THR A 263 -10.31 14.49 0.17
C THR A 263 -10.10 14.47 1.68
N ALA A 264 -11.13 14.86 2.43
CA ALA A 264 -11.11 14.87 3.89
C ALA A 264 -12.46 14.49 4.50
N LEU A 265 -12.44 14.07 5.76
CA LEU A 265 -13.62 13.71 6.54
C LEU A 265 -13.85 14.71 7.67
N THR A 266 -15.11 14.97 7.96
CA THR A 266 -15.55 15.95 8.95
C THR A 266 -15.81 15.31 10.32
N TYR A 267 -15.38 15.99 11.39
CA TYR A 267 -15.79 15.59 12.73
C TYR A 267 -17.25 16.01 13.02
N PRO A 268 -18.01 15.23 13.81
CA PRO A 268 -19.34 15.58 14.30
C PRO A 268 -19.40 16.96 14.97
N GLU A 269 -18.50 17.19 15.92
CA GLU A 269 -18.46 18.38 16.76
C GLU A 269 -17.92 19.60 16.01
N LYS A 270 -18.56 20.75 16.28
CA LYS A 270 -18.11 22.08 15.85
C LYS A 270 -17.69 22.84 17.09
N GLU A 271 -16.44 23.26 17.15
CA GLU A 271 -15.94 24.18 18.18
C GLU A 271 -15.81 25.56 17.53
N ASP A 272 -16.27 26.63 18.20
CA ASP A 272 -16.20 28.02 17.71
C ASP A 272 -16.73 28.26 16.28
N SER A 273 -17.81 27.58 15.88
CA SER A 273 -18.36 27.62 14.51
C SER A 273 -17.41 27.13 13.40
N LYS A 274 -16.31 26.47 13.75
CA LYS A 274 -15.38 25.85 12.81
C LYS A 274 -15.79 24.42 12.51
N THR A 275 -15.60 24.00 11.27
CA THR A 275 -15.71 22.59 10.89
C THR A 275 -14.31 22.00 10.77
N TRP A 276 -14.10 20.88 11.46
CA TRP A 276 -12.82 20.18 11.47
C TRP A 276 -12.78 19.10 10.39
N PHE A 277 -11.67 19.04 9.67
CA PHE A 277 -11.44 18.13 8.55
C PHE A 277 -10.16 17.33 8.79
N GLN A 278 -10.26 16.00 8.80
CA GLN A 278 -9.12 15.09 8.77
C GLN A 278 -8.88 14.65 7.34
N VAL A 279 -7.69 14.89 6.78
CA VAL A 279 -7.35 14.44 5.43
C VAL A 279 -7.45 12.91 5.34
N LEU A 280 -8.23 12.43 4.38
CA LEU A 280 -8.48 11.00 4.14
C LEU A 280 -7.47 10.44 3.15
N ALA A 281 -7.52 10.93 1.92
CA ALA A 281 -6.69 10.42 0.82
C ALA A 281 -6.57 11.45 -0.30
N ARG A 282 -5.49 11.31 -1.06
CA ARG A 282 -5.38 11.87 -2.41
C ARG A 282 -5.75 10.80 -3.42
N VAL A 283 -6.61 11.13 -4.37
CA VAL A 283 -7.08 10.20 -5.41
C VAL A 283 -6.72 10.73 -6.79
N GLY A 284 -5.92 9.97 -7.55
CA GLY A 284 -5.44 10.33 -8.90
C GLY A 284 -5.99 9.43 -10.03
N SER A 285 -6.74 8.39 -9.66
CA SER A 285 -7.29 7.36 -10.53
C SER A 285 -8.81 7.30 -10.41
N GLY A 286 -9.48 6.65 -11.37
CA GLY A 286 -10.95 6.55 -11.43
C GLY A 286 -11.64 7.66 -12.23
N PHE A 287 -10.88 8.59 -12.79
CA PHE A 287 -11.40 9.66 -13.65
C PHE A 287 -11.35 9.25 -15.12
N THR A 288 -12.41 9.57 -15.87
CA THR A 288 -12.33 9.66 -17.34
C THR A 288 -11.73 11.00 -17.75
N ASP A 289 -11.18 11.09 -18.96
CA ASP A 289 -10.59 12.35 -19.46
C ASP A 289 -11.60 13.50 -19.46
N GLN A 290 -12.83 13.25 -19.90
CA GLN A 290 -13.91 14.22 -19.87
C GLN A 290 -14.20 14.69 -18.44
N LEU A 291 -14.25 13.76 -17.48
CA LEU A 291 -14.50 14.10 -16.09
C LEU A 291 -13.38 14.97 -15.49
N ARG A 292 -12.12 14.78 -15.90
CA ARG A 292 -11.01 15.63 -15.44
C ARG A 292 -11.19 17.09 -15.85
N GLU A 293 -11.72 17.34 -17.04
CA GLU A 293 -12.01 18.68 -17.55
C GLU A 293 -13.22 19.29 -16.83
N GLU A 294 -14.31 18.52 -16.67
CA GLU A 294 -15.53 18.96 -15.98
C GLU A 294 -15.26 19.32 -14.51
N LEU A 295 -14.49 18.49 -13.80
CA LEU A 295 -14.08 18.77 -12.43
C LEU A 295 -13.24 20.05 -12.34
N LEU A 296 -12.36 20.31 -13.30
CA LEU A 296 -11.58 21.55 -13.29
C LEU A 296 -12.49 22.78 -13.39
N GLN A 297 -13.49 22.75 -14.28
CA GLN A 297 -14.45 23.85 -14.42
C GLN A 297 -15.25 24.09 -13.14
N GLN A 298 -15.61 23.04 -12.41
CA GLN A 298 -16.35 23.15 -11.14
C GLN A 298 -15.48 23.62 -9.97
N LEU A 299 -14.23 23.15 -9.89
CA LEU A 299 -13.36 23.35 -8.72
C LEU A 299 -12.54 24.64 -8.81
N ALA A 300 -12.16 25.09 -10.01
CA ALA A 300 -11.33 26.28 -10.19
C ALA A 300 -11.94 27.57 -9.59
N PRO A 301 -13.25 27.84 -9.71
CA PRO A 301 -13.89 29.01 -9.08
C PRO A 301 -13.90 28.95 -7.54
N LEU A 302 -13.68 27.77 -6.95
CA LEU A 302 -13.73 27.55 -5.51
C LEU A 302 -12.37 27.73 -4.81
N LYS A 303 -11.30 28.04 -5.56
CA LYS A 303 -9.95 28.20 -5.03
C LYS A 303 -9.89 29.24 -3.90
N VAL A 304 -9.16 28.89 -2.84
CA VAL A 304 -8.87 29.75 -1.68
C VAL A 304 -7.41 29.60 -1.29
N ALA A 305 -6.93 30.49 -0.40
CA ALA A 305 -5.56 30.41 0.10
C ALA A 305 -5.29 29.05 0.78
N ALA A 306 -4.14 28.45 0.44
CA ALA A 306 -3.70 27.20 1.02
C ALA A 306 -3.23 27.42 2.47
N PRO A 307 -3.66 26.59 3.44
CA PRO A 307 -3.24 26.71 4.83
C PRO A 307 -1.80 26.20 5.06
N LEU A 308 -1.27 25.43 4.11
CA LEU A 308 0.11 24.94 4.09
C LEU A 308 0.54 24.71 2.64
N ALA A 309 1.84 24.81 2.38
CA ALA A 309 2.42 24.39 1.11
C ALA A 309 2.33 22.85 0.99
N MET A 310 1.70 22.36 -0.07
CA MET A 310 1.55 20.93 -0.31
C MET A 310 1.61 20.63 -1.81
N THR A 311 2.24 19.53 -2.15
CA THR A 311 2.39 19.07 -3.53
C THR A 311 1.93 17.62 -3.73
N ASP A 312 1.72 17.23 -4.99
CA ASP A 312 1.67 15.82 -5.39
C ASP A 312 3.07 15.18 -5.39
N SER A 313 3.14 13.91 -5.82
CA SER A 313 4.38 13.15 -5.95
C SER A 313 5.35 13.73 -6.97
N ASP A 314 4.85 14.50 -7.93
CA ASP A 314 5.64 15.11 -9.00
C ASP A 314 5.97 16.58 -8.70
N GLY A 315 5.66 17.06 -7.48
CA GLY A 315 5.94 18.42 -7.03
C GLY A 315 4.94 19.48 -7.49
N ARG A 316 3.81 19.09 -8.10
CA ARG A 316 2.76 20.04 -8.51
C ARG A 316 1.97 20.53 -7.29
N PRO A 317 1.69 21.83 -7.17
CA PRO A 317 1.02 22.37 -5.99
C PRO A 317 -0.43 21.91 -5.91
N VAL A 318 -0.88 21.60 -4.69
CA VAL A 318 -2.30 21.37 -4.40
C VAL A 318 -3.01 22.70 -4.25
N GLN A 319 -4.03 22.92 -5.07
CA GLN A 319 -4.94 24.05 -5.00
C GLN A 319 -6.03 23.75 -3.97
N PHE A 320 -6.08 24.50 -2.87
CA PHE A 320 -7.13 24.37 -1.86
C PHE A 320 -8.41 25.08 -2.31
N ILE A 321 -9.55 24.52 -1.93
CA ILE A 321 -10.87 25.05 -2.31
C ILE A 321 -11.81 25.16 -1.11
N LYS A 322 -12.91 25.90 -1.28
CA LYS A 322 -14.05 25.86 -0.34
C LYS A 322 -14.62 24.43 -0.28
N PRO A 323 -14.82 23.84 0.92
CA PRO A 323 -15.31 22.47 1.06
C PRO A 323 -16.82 22.41 0.81
N GLN A 324 -17.23 22.21 -0.44
CA GLN A 324 -18.65 22.18 -0.85
C GLN A 324 -19.05 20.89 -1.55
N LEU A 325 -18.11 20.24 -2.22
CA LEU A 325 -18.37 19.05 -3.02
C LEU A 325 -17.91 17.80 -2.27
N ILE A 326 -18.63 16.70 -2.45
CA ILE A 326 -18.32 15.40 -1.87
C ILE A 326 -18.06 14.41 -3.01
N ALA A 327 -16.97 13.67 -2.92
CA ALA A 327 -16.67 12.54 -3.79
C ALA A 327 -16.79 11.24 -3.00
N GLU A 328 -17.39 10.23 -3.62
CA GLU A 328 -17.28 8.85 -3.18
C GLU A 328 -15.91 8.32 -3.60
N VAL A 329 -15.15 7.84 -2.61
CA VAL A 329 -13.82 7.26 -2.77
C VAL A 329 -13.87 5.79 -2.39
N GLU A 330 -13.37 4.93 -3.27
CA GLU A 330 -13.27 3.49 -3.03
C GLU A 330 -11.83 3.09 -2.70
N GLY A 331 -11.62 2.24 -1.71
CA GLY A 331 -10.33 1.65 -1.39
C GLY A 331 -10.43 0.19 -0.93
N ASP A 332 -9.30 -0.51 -0.91
CA ASP A 332 -9.25 -1.94 -0.58
C ASP A 332 -9.37 -2.20 0.93
N ASP A 333 -8.74 -1.36 1.75
CA ASP A 333 -8.68 -1.50 3.20
C ASP A 333 -8.32 -0.16 3.88
N ALA A 334 -8.71 0.00 5.14
CA ALA A 334 -8.37 1.13 6.01
C ALA A 334 -7.38 0.68 7.10
N ILE A 335 -6.09 0.95 6.87
CA ILE A 335 -5.02 0.48 7.75
C ILE A 335 -4.81 1.45 8.91
N VAL A 336 -5.14 0.98 10.12
CA VAL A 336 -4.73 1.61 11.38
C VAL A 336 -3.32 1.13 11.72
N ALA A 337 -2.39 2.07 11.90
CA ALA A 337 -1.06 1.74 12.39
C ALA A 337 -1.15 1.34 13.87
N THR A 338 -0.47 0.25 14.25
CA THR A 338 -0.60 -0.38 15.58
C THR A 338 0.47 0.04 16.58
N ARG A 339 1.44 0.86 16.18
CA ARG A 339 2.50 1.39 17.06
C ARG A 339 2.56 2.90 16.98
N LEU A 340 2.70 3.56 18.14
CA LEU A 340 2.77 5.02 18.29
C LEU A 340 3.86 5.68 17.43
N ASP A 341 4.99 4.99 17.21
CA ASP A 341 6.13 5.47 16.40
C ASP A 341 5.95 5.25 14.89
N GLN A 342 4.91 4.51 14.48
CA GLN A 342 4.57 4.19 13.08
C GLN A 342 3.16 4.66 12.72
N GLU A 343 2.55 5.50 13.55
CA GLU A 343 1.19 5.99 13.31
C GLU A 343 1.13 6.72 11.97
N ASN A 344 0.22 6.27 11.10
CA ASN A 344 -0.13 7.05 9.93
C ASN A 344 -0.74 8.36 10.42
N GLN A 345 -0.08 9.47 10.16
CA GLN A 345 -0.59 10.79 10.50
C GLN A 345 -1.01 11.53 9.23
N THR A 346 -2.19 12.15 9.27
CA THR A 346 -2.67 13.03 8.20
C THR A 346 -3.00 14.42 8.75
N GLN A 347 -3.18 15.39 7.87
CA GLN A 347 -3.42 16.77 8.26
C GLN A 347 -4.81 16.93 8.88
N LEU A 348 -4.84 17.53 10.07
CA LEU A 348 -6.04 18.08 10.67
C LEU A 348 -6.13 19.56 10.27
N LEU A 349 -7.25 19.93 9.66
CA LEU A 349 -7.54 21.26 9.15
C LEU A 349 -8.83 21.79 9.77
N ALA A 350 -8.93 23.11 9.92
CA ALA A 350 -10.15 23.79 10.33
C ALA A 350 -10.64 24.74 9.22
N TRP A 351 -11.95 24.78 9.00
CA TRP A 351 -12.62 25.71 8.10
C TRP A 351 -13.55 26.62 8.90
N ASP A 352 -13.37 27.94 8.78
CA ASP A 352 -14.16 28.95 9.50
C ASP A 352 -15.26 29.61 8.64
N GLY A 353 -15.51 29.10 7.43
CA GLY A 353 -16.41 29.71 6.44
C GLY A 353 -15.72 30.62 5.43
N ARG A 354 -14.51 31.11 5.73
CA ARG A 354 -13.74 32.02 4.86
C ARG A 354 -12.42 31.42 4.41
N GLY A 355 -11.72 30.73 5.30
CA GLY A 355 -10.38 30.22 5.05
C GLY A 355 -10.08 28.94 5.81
N TRP A 356 -9.02 28.28 5.34
CA TRP A 356 -8.46 27.10 6.00
C TRP A 356 -7.41 27.49 7.02
N THR A 357 -7.34 26.73 8.11
CA THR A 357 -6.23 26.76 9.07
C THR A 357 -5.68 25.35 9.22
N PHE A 358 -4.37 25.17 9.01
CA PHE A 358 -3.69 23.93 9.38
C PHE A 358 -3.48 23.92 10.88
N THR A 359 -3.83 22.82 11.55
CA THR A 359 -3.71 22.75 13.01
C THR A 359 -2.55 21.86 13.41
N LYS A 360 -2.56 20.58 13.01
CA LYS A 360 -1.49 19.62 13.27
C LYS A 360 -1.58 18.39 12.38
N LEU A 361 -0.59 17.51 12.50
CA LEU A 361 -0.71 16.13 12.08
C LEU A 361 -1.38 15.32 13.19
N ALA A 362 -2.30 14.44 12.82
CA ALA A 362 -3.04 13.58 13.75
C ALA A 362 -3.13 12.16 13.21
N ALA A 363 -3.09 11.17 14.11
CA ALA A 363 -3.21 9.77 13.76
C ALA A 363 -4.54 9.51 13.02
N PHE A 364 -4.45 8.84 11.88
CA PHE A 364 -5.61 8.54 11.05
C PHE A 364 -5.41 7.26 10.23
N PRO A 365 -6.44 6.40 10.08
CA PRO A 365 -6.34 5.21 9.24
C PRO A 365 -6.06 5.57 7.78
N ARG A 366 -5.15 4.84 7.14
CA ARG A 366 -4.83 5.04 5.72
C ARG A 366 -5.74 4.19 4.85
N LEU A 367 -6.54 4.83 3.99
CA LEU A 367 -7.26 4.13 2.92
C LEU A 367 -6.26 3.71 1.83
N THR A 368 -6.20 2.41 1.54
CA THR A 368 -5.28 1.83 0.56
C THR A 368 -5.91 1.74 -0.83
N PHE A 369 -5.10 1.98 -1.86
CA PHE A 369 -5.52 1.95 -3.27
C PHE A 369 -6.75 2.82 -3.57
N ALA A 370 -6.83 3.99 -2.93
CA ALA A 370 -7.95 4.90 -3.06
C ALA A 370 -8.15 5.35 -4.52
N THR A 371 -9.37 5.22 -5.01
CA THR A 371 -9.81 5.57 -6.37
C THR A 371 -11.07 6.43 -6.30
N TYR A 372 -11.21 7.39 -7.21
CA TYR A 372 -12.46 8.12 -7.37
C TYR A 372 -13.55 7.19 -7.92
N SER A 373 -14.75 7.23 -7.34
CA SER A 373 -15.92 6.50 -7.84
C SER A 373 -16.90 7.45 -8.54
N LYS A 374 -17.43 8.44 -7.81
CA LYS A 374 -18.40 9.42 -8.35
C LYS A 374 -18.52 10.66 -7.47
N LEU A 375 -19.13 11.70 -8.01
CA LEU A 375 -19.54 12.89 -7.26
C LEU A 375 -20.86 12.59 -6.53
N ARG A 376 -20.96 12.97 -5.27
CA ARG A 376 -22.15 12.79 -4.42
C ARG A 376 -22.97 14.08 -4.38
N THR A 377 -23.66 14.36 -5.48
CA THR A 377 -24.56 15.52 -5.59
C THR A 377 -25.79 15.40 -4.68
N ASP A 378 -26.04 14.22 -4.13
CA ASP A 378 -27.08 13.91 -3.15
C ASP A 378 -26.66 14.19 -1.69
N LYS A 379 -25.42 14.66 -1.45
CA LYS A 379 -24.87 14.88 -0.11
C LYS A 379 -24.29 16.28 0.05
N ASP A 380 -24.40 16.80 1.28
CA ASP A 380 -23.87 18.11 1.66
C ASP A 380 -22.86 18.00 2.81
N VAL A 381 -21.80 18.81 2.75
CA VAL A 381 -20.74 18.83 3.79
C VAL A 381 -21.29 19.36 5.11
N GLY A 382 -22.13 20.39 5.06
CA GLY A 382 -22.72 21.04 6.23
C GLY A 382 -23.66 20.16 7.03
N THR A 383 -24.37 19.23 6.37
CA THR A 383 -25.25 18.23 7.00
C THR A 383 -24.54 16.92 7.36
N GLY A 384 -23.22 16.85 7.22
CA GLY A 384 -22.45 15.66 7.59
C GLY A 384 -22.42 14.57 6.52
N GLY A 385 -22.47 14.93 5.23
CA GLY A 385 -22.35 13.98 4.13
C GLY A 385 -21.00 13.25 4.04
N ALA A 386 -19.96 13.78 4.71
CA ALA A 386 -18.60 13.26 4.69
C ALA A 386 -18.02 13.08 6.11
N ARG A 387 -18.72 12.40 7.01
CA ARG A 387 -18.31 12.25 8.43
C ARG A 387 -17.17 11.26 8.61
N ILE A 388 -16.29 11.55 9.56
CA ILE A 388 -15.16 10.69 9.95
C ILE A 388 -15.62 9.34 10.54
N THR A 389 -16.84 9.27 11.08
CA THR A 389 -17.44 8.06 11.64
C THR A 389 -17.64 6.93 10.62
N GLN A 390 -17.58 7.24 9.32
CA GLN A 390 -17.51 6.24 8.25
C GLN A 390 -16.26 5.34 8.35
N VAL A 391 -15.16 5.87 8.89
CA VAL A 391 -13.86 5.18 8.98
C VAL A 391 -13.46 4.94 10.44
N VAL A 392 -13.80 5.88 11.33
CA VAL A 392 -13.49 5.81 12.76
C VAL A 392 -14.78 6.00 13.56
N PRO A 393 -15.55 4.93 13.85
CA PRO A 393 -16.90 5.03 14.41
C PRO A 393 -17.01 5.81 15.72
N GLN A 394 -15.94 5.85 16.52
CA GLN A 394 -15.90 6.51 17.83
C GLN A 394 -15.27 7.92 17.81
N ALA A 395 -14.86 8.44 16.65
CA ALA A 395 -14.27 9.76 16.54
C ALA A 395 -15.33 10.87 16.57
N ALA A 396 -15.78 11.25 17.77
CA ALA A 396 -16.73 12.35 17.97
C ALA A 396 -16.06 13.74 17.97
N THR A 397 -14.88 13.83 18.58
CA THR A 397 -14.17 15.09 18.82
C THR A 397 -12.85 15.11 18.06
N PRO A 398 -12.47 16.23 17.43
CA PRO A 398 -11.13 16.38 16.86
C PRO A 398 -10.07 16.22 17.97
N PRO A 399 -8.94 15.54 17.71
CA PRO A 399 -7.91 15.38 18.73
C PRO A 399 -7.40 16.75 19.18
N SER A 400 -7.48 17.04 20.49
CA SER A 400 -7.25 18.37 21.06
C SER A 400 -6.03 19.06 20.47
N ALA A 401 -6.20 20.29 20.00
CA ALA A 401 -5.09 21.13 19.59
C ALA A 401 -4.28 21.50 20.83
N ILE A 402 -3.37 20.62 21.27
CA ILE A 402 -2.18 21.13 21.94
C ILE A 402 -1.53 21.99 20.86
N PRO A 403 -1.43 23.32 21.05
CA PRO A 403 -0.70 24.13 20.10
C PRO A 403 0.69 23.51 20.05
N SER A 404 1.06 22.94 18.91
CA SER A 404 2.49 22.76 18.66
C SER A 404 3.07 24.16 18.85
N PRO A 405 4.08 24.34 19.72
CA PRO A 405 4.67 25.66 19.92
C PRO A 405 4.95 26.22 18.54
N SER A 406 4.44 27.44 18.27
CA SER A 406 4.58 28.14 17.00
C SER A 406 5.97 27.88 16.45
N ARG A 407 6.07 27.03 15.42
CA ARG A 407 7.33 26.70 14.78
C ARG A 407 7.73 27.94 13.99
N SER A 408 8.52 28.81 14.59
CA SER A 408 9.12 29.96 13.92
C SER A 408 10.14 29.42 12.91
N THR A 409 9.78 29.44 11.63
CA THR A 409 10.76 29.24 10.55
C THR A 409 11.30 30.61 10.14
N ARG A 410 12.61 30.80 10.28
CA ARG A 410 13.32 32.00 9.83
C ARG A 410 14.31 31.67 8.73
N VAL A 411 14.34 32.49 7.68
CA VAL A 411 15.43 32.43 6.68
C VAL A 411 16.67 33.05 7.28
N ILE A 412 17.70 32.24 7.49
CA ILE A 412 18.97 32.67 8.12
C ILE A 412 20.05 33.00 7.09
N ARG A 413 19.89 32.55 5.84
CA ARG A 413 20.79 32.89 4.74
C ARG A 413 20.05 32.84 3.42
N ARG A 414 20.25 33.84 2.56
CA ARG A 414 19.71 33.85 1.20
C ARG A 414 20.70 34.47 0.24
N GLU A 415 21.05 33.74 -0.81
CA GLU A 415 21.93 34.24 -1.87
C GLU A 415 21.31 34.03 -3.24
N VAL A 416 21.48 35.00 -4.12
CA VAL A 416 20.99 34.93 -5.51
C VAL A 416 22.14 35.23 -6.44
N TYR A 417 22.33 34.35 -7.42
CA TYR A 417 23.35 34.44 -8.45
C TYR A 417 22.70 34.57 -9.81
N LYS A 418 23.28 35.42 -10.66
CA LYS A 418 22.84 35.67 -12.02
C LYS A 418 23.97 35.34 -12.99
N LYS A 419 23.61 34.77 -14.14
CA LYS A 419 24.52 34.65 -15.27
C LYS A 419 23.80 35.04 -16.55
N GLU A 420 24.41 35.96 -17.28
CA GLU A 420 23.96 36.32 -18.62
C GLU A 420 24.79 35.58 -19.66
N SER A 421 24.13 34.96 -20.64
CA SER A 421 24.81 34.32 -21.76
C SER A 421 23.91 34.29 -22.97
N LYS A 422 24.41 34.76 -24.12
CA LYS A 422 23.68 34.77 -25.41
C LYS A 422 22.26 35.38 -25.30
N GLY A 423 22.13 36.50 -24.59
CA GLY A 423 20.86 37.22 -24.40
C GLY A 423 19.90 36.61 -23.36
N GLU A 424 20.29 35.52 -22.69
CA GLU A 424 19.46 34.85 -21.67
C GLU A 424 19.94 35.16 -20.26
N THR A 425 18.99 35.29 -19.33
CA THR A 425 19.27 35.42 -17.89
C THR A 425 19.00 34.08 -17.20
N MET A 426 20.02 33.55 -16.54
CA MET A 426 19.91 32.37 -15.66
C MET A 426 20.03 32.81 -14.21
N ILE A 427 19.25 32.17 -13.32
CA ILE A 427 19.20 32.50 -11.90
C ILE A 427 19.48 31.26 -11.08
N ARG A 428 20.37 31.38 -10.10
CA ARG A 428 20.57 30.38 -9.05
C ARG A 428 20.31 31.00 -7.70
N LYS A 429 19.65 30.29 -6.80
CA LYS A 429 19.26 30.83 -5.50
C LYS A 429 19.47 29.80 -4.39
N LEU A 430 20.22 30.20 -3.37
CA LEU A 430 20.35 29.49 -2.11
C LEU A 430 19.38 30.09 -1.09
N VAL A 431 18.67 29.24 -0.34
CA VAL A 431 17.93 29.64 0.86
C VAL A 431 18.24 28.65 1.97
N VAL A 432 18.72 29.13 3.11
CA VAL A 432 18.83 28.35 4.34
C VAL A 432 17.78 28.85 5.32
N ALA A 433 16.92 27.96 5.78
CA ALA A 433 15.90 28.23 6.76
C ALA A 433 16.13 27.41 8.02
N GLN A 434 15.94 28.05 9.18
CA GLN A 434 15.97 27.40 10.48
C GLN A 434 14.55 27.36 11.04
N THR A 435 14.11 26.20 11.51
CA THR A 435 12.83 26.00 12.20
C THR A 435 13.10 25.69 13.67
N GLU A 436 12.52 26.49 14.57
CA GLU A 436 12.59 26.28 16.02
C GLU A 436 11.45 25.36 16.48
N GLY A 437 11.69 24.53 17.52
CA GLY A 437 10.62 23.87 18.29
C GLY A 437 10.58 22.34 18.37
N ASP A 438 11.51 21.60 17.76
CA ASP A 438 11.53 20.12 17.84
C ASP A 438 12.97 19.58 17.96
N PRO A 439 13.34 18.89 19.07
CA PRO A 439 14.67 18.30 19.26
C PRO A 439 14.99 17.16 18.28
N ASP A 440 13.97 16.47 17.76
CA ASP A 440 14.10 15.28 16.90
C ASP A 440 13.96 15.61 15.40
N ALA A 441 13.53 16.83 15.05
CA ALA A 441 13.47 17.29 13.67
C ALA A 441 14.86 17.68 13.12
N MET A 442 14.98 17.82 11.80
CA MET A 442 16.11 18.49 11.15
C MET A 442 15.85 20.01 11.18
N PRO A 443 16.39 20.79 12.13
CA PRO A 443 16.08 22.21 12.28
C PRO A 443 16.50 23.07 11.07
N PHE A 444 17.40 22.60 10.21
CA PHE A 444 17.87 23.37 9.06
C PHE A 444 17.43 22.73 7.73
N SER A 445 16.82 23.54 6.87
CA SER A 445 16.48 23.20 5.48
C SER A 445 17.25 24.10 4.52
N ILE A 446 17.89 23.50 3.53
CA ILE A 446 18.72 24.18 2.52
C ILE A 446 18.08 23.93 1.14
N PHE A 447 17.67 25.00 0.48
CA PHE A 447 17.10 24.96 -0.87
C PHE A 447 18.07 25.56 -1.86
N TRP A 448 18.35 24.84 -2.93
CA TRP A 448 19.11 25.30 -4.08
C TRP A 448 18.22 25.30 -5.32
N THR A 449 17.94 26.49 -5.84
CA THR A 449 17.14 26.68 -7.06
C THR A 449 18.08 26.99 -8.22
N ASP A 450 17.85 26.36 -9.37
CA ASP A 450 18.55 26.62 -10.63
C ASP A 450 17.51 26.86 -11.73
N PHE A 451 17.50 28.05 -12.33
CA PHE A 451 16.59 28.48 -13.38
C PHE A 451 17.33 28.84 -14.69
N SER A 452 16.81 28.32 -15.81
CA SER A 452 17.25 28.65 -17.18
C SER A 452 16.12 28.37 -18.16
N ALA A 453 15.67 29.39 -18.88
CA ALA A 453 14.49 29.34 -19.75
C ALA A 453 14.59 28.31 -20.91
N LYS A 454 15.81 27.92 -21.33
CA LYS A 454 16.04 27.03 -22.47
C LYS A 454 16.17 25.54 -22.12
N ARG A 455 16.07 25.18 -20.83
CA ARG A 455 16.11 23.77 -20.41
C ARG A 455 14.74 23.12 -20.59
N LYS A 456 14.74 21.81 -20.87
CA LYS A 456 13.53 20.97 -20.84
C LYS A 456 12.75 21.13 -19.54
N ASP A 457 13.48 21.22 -18.42
CA ASP A 457 12.95 21.64 -17.11
C ASP A 457 13.55 23.00 -16.76
N PRO A 458 12.83 24.11 -16.99
CA PRO A 458 13.38 25.45 -16.81
C PRO A 458 13.81 25.73 -15.36
N LEU A 459 13.13 25.14 -14.39
CA LEU A 459 13.38 25.29 -12.95
C LEU A 459 13.73 23.94 -12.32
N LYS A 460 14.85 23.86 -11.62
CA LYS A 460 15.24 22.72 -10.79
C LYS A 460 15.44 23.17 -9.35
N ILE A 461 14.98 22.37 -8.40
CA ILE A 461 15.13 22.63 -6.97
C ILE A 461 15.75 21.40 -6.31
N SER A 462 16.88 21.59 -5.64
CA SER A 462 17.51 20.60 -4.77
C SER A 462 17.29 21.00 -3.31
N THR A 463 17.00 20.02 -2.46
CA THR A 463 16.79 20.27 -1.02
C THR A 463 17.72 19.39 -0.19
N ALA A 464 18.30 19.94 0.86
CA ALA A 464 19.07 19.22 1.87
C ALA A 464 18.64 19.61 3.29
N TYR A 465 18.94 18.77 4.26
CA TYR A 465 18.57 18.96 5.66
C TYR A 465 19.75 18.75 6.59
N ALA A 466 19.75 19.43 7.74
CA ALA A 466 20.81 19.28 8.74
C ALA A 466 20.29 19.43 10.17
N HIS A 467 20.94 18.71 11.09
CA HIS A 467 20.72 18.82 12.53
C HIS A 467 21.46 19.97 13.20
N SER A 468 22.54 20.46 12.60
CA SER A 468 23.36 21.52 13.16
C SER A 468 23.63 22.63 12.17
N SER A 469 23.83 23.85 12.69
CA SER A 469 24.16 25.02 11.86
C SER A 469 25.45 24.80 11.07
N ALA A 470 26.45 24.14 11.66
CA ALA A 470 27.71 23.83 10.99
C ALA A 470 27.52 22.89 9.79
N ARG A 471 26.66 21.87 9.92
CA ARG A 471 26.36 20.96 8.80
C ARG A 471 25.52 21.66 7.74
N ALA A 472 24.58 22.51 8.13
CA ALA A 472 23.79 23.32 7.20
C ALA A 472 24.70 24.24 6.35
N GLU A 473 25.67 24.88 6.99
CA GLU A 473 26.64 25.75 6.34
C GLU A 473 27.53 24.97 5.35
N ALA A 474 28.04 23.80 5.75
CA ALA A 474 28.82 22.94 4.85
C ALA A 474 28.03 22.48 3.62
N LEU A 475 26.73 22.19 3.78
CA LEU A 475 25.85 21.81 2.67
C LEU A 475 25.54 23.01 1.76
N ALA A 476 25.30 24.18 2.33
CA ALA A 476 25.10 25.42 1.59
C ALA A 476 26.34 25.78 0.74
N GLN A 477 27.53 25.70 1.35
CA GLN A 477 28.79 25.96 0.67
C GLN A 477 29.04 24.98 -0.47
N ARG A 478 28.75 23.69 -0.26
CA ARG A 478 28.83 22.68 -1.32
C ARG A 478 27.92 23.00 -2.51
N PHE A 479 26.67 23.42 -2.27
CA PHE A 479 25.78 23.82 -3.35
C PHE A 479 26.30 25.04 -4.12
N ILE A 480 26.95 25.98 -3.44
CA ILE A 480 27.59 27.13 -4.09
C ILE A 480 28.78 26.67 -4.93
N GLU A 481 29.66 25.81 -4.40
CA GLU A 481 30.85 25.33 -5.12
C GLU A 481 30.49 24.53 -6.37
N GLU A 482 29.51 23.63 -6.26
CA GLU A 482 29.02 22.84 -7.40
C GLU A 482 28.19 23.72 -8.37
N GLY A 483 27.54 24.75 -7.85
CA GLY A 483 26.51 25.53 -8.53
C GLY A 483 26.91 26.94 -8.95
N VAL A 484 28.09 27.46 -8.63
CA VAL A 484 28.52 28.84 -8.95
C VAL A 484 29.91 28.78 -9.54
N ALA A 485 29.98 28.37 -10.81
CA ALA A 485 31.21 28.34 -11.59
C ALA A 485 31.54 29.71 -12.19
N LYS A 486 32.62 29.80 -12.98
CA LYS A 486 33.04 31.04 -13.65
C LYS A 486 31.89 31.69 -14.47
N GLY A 487 31.71 32.98 -14.26
CA GLY A 487 30.71 33.82 -14.96
C GLY A 487 29.34 33.91 -14.30
N TRP A 488 29.19 33.43 -13.06
CA TRP A 488 28.03 33.75 -12.22
C TRP A 488 28.37 34.91 -11.30
N GLU A 489 27.48 35.89 -11.21
CA GLU A 489 27.60 37.08 -10.36
C GLU A 489 26.58 37.00 -9.23
N GLN A 490 27.00 37.28 -8.00
CA GLN A 490 26.08 37.37 -6.87
C GLN A 490 25.36 38.73 -6.90
N ILE A 491 24.04 38.70 -7.00
CA ILE A 491 23.20 39.90 -7.15
C ILE A 491 22.37 40.23 -5.89
N ALA A 492 22.29 39.31 -4.93
CA ALA A 492 21.66 39.56 -3.63
C ALA A 492 22.22 38.63 -2.55
N SER A 493 22.38 39.17 -1.34
CA SER A 493 22.74 38.43 -0.13
C SER A 493 21.91 38.94 1.06
N LYS A 494 21.44 38.05 1.92
CA LYS A 494 20.80 38.36 3.21
C LYS A 494 21.24 37.34 4.25
#